data_AF-A0A6P1T578-F1
#
_entry.id   AF-A0A6P1T578-F1
#
_cell.length_a   1.000
_cell.length_b   1.000
_cell.length_c   1.000
_cell.angle_alpha   90.00
_cell.angle_beta   90.00
_cell.angle_gamma   90.00
#
_symmetry.space_group_name_H-M   'P 1'
#
loop_
_entity.id
_entity.type
_entity.pdbx_description
1 polymer ?
#
loop_
_entity_poly.entity_id
_entity_poly.type
_entity_poly.pdbx_seq_one_letter_code
_entity_poly.pdbx_strand_id
1 'polypeptide(L)'
;MRRLGHALAIVFLTLLTQLGGMAWLLSLRAKGFPLLPHLSHDDGRKLDIALWNVDESGSYQAGRHPSPIGYWAFDPRVDNAPDPCRETRGLSLRWDMAWLQPYVRKGLALDPERLGAALRWLTREGPEAGLGKVFVEPHIAQRSAISSTVIRFQGCRATRHDDHIHIELAN
;
A
#
# COMPACT_ATOMS: atom_id res chain seq x y z
N MET A 1 24.72 -4.99 38.80
CA MET A 1 24.31 -4.76 37.39
C MET A 1 23.71 -6.00 36.72
N ARG A 2 24.33 -7.19 36.76
CA ARG A 2 23.82 -8.41 36.09
C ARG A 2 22.39 -8.85 36.50
N ARG A 3 22.07 -8.83 37.80
CA ARG A 3 20.73 -9.20 38.30
C ARG A 3 19.64 -8.21 37.89
N LEU A 4 19.97 -6.91 37.83
CA LEU A 4 19.07 -5.86 37.36
C LEU A 4 18.77 -6.02 35.86
N GLY A 5 19.79 -6.34 35.05
CA GLY A 5 19.62 -6.62 33.63
C GLY A 5 18.70 -7.82 33.37
N HIS A 6 18.87 -8.92 34.12
CA HIS A 6 17.96 -10.07 34.00
C HIS A 6 16.52 -9.75 34.42
N ALA A 7 16.33 -8.98 35.51
CA ALA A 7 15.00 -8.57 35.94
C ALA A 7 14.29 -7.72 34.88
N LEU A 8 14.99 -6.77 34.26
CA LEU A 8 14.47 -5.95 33.16
C LEU A 8 14.11 -6.80 31.93
N ALA A 9 14.95 -7.77 31.57
CA ALA A 9 14.68 -8.68 30.46
C ALA A 9 13.42 -9.52 30.71
N ILE A 10 13.23 -10.04 31.93
CA ILE A 10 12.04 -10.83 32.30
C ILE A 10 10.77 -9.96 32.21
N VAL A 11 10.79 -8.74 32.75
CA VAL A 11 9.65 -7.82 32.66
C VAL A 11 9.32 -7.50 31.20
N PHE A 12 10.34 -7.18 30.39
CA PHE A 12 10.16 -6.90 28.97
C PHE A 12 9.54 -8.07 28.20
N LEU A 13 10.07 -9.29 28.36
CA LEU A 13 9.55 -10.49 27.71
C LEU A 13 8.13 -10.84 28.19
N THR A 14 7.82 -10.58 29.45
CA THR A 14 6.47 -10.77 30.00
C THR A 14 5.47 -9.79 29.37
N LEU A 15 5.83 -8.51 29.22
CA LEU A 15 4.99 -7.53 28.54
C LEU A 15 4.81 -7.87 27.05
N LEU A 16 5.89 -8.28 26.37
CA LEU A 16 5.85 -8.68 24.96
C LEU A 16 4.94 -9.90 24.73
N THR A 17 5.01 -10.90 25.62
CA THR A 17 4.16 -12.11 25.54
C THR A 17 2.71 -11.82 25.90
N GLN A 18 2.45 -10.90 26.82
CA GLN A 18 1.10 -10.43 27.12
C GLN A 18 0.48 -9.69 25.93
N LEU A 19 1.25 -8.82 25.25
CA LEU A 19 0.80 -8.18 24.00
C LEU A 19 0.49 -9.22 22.91
N GLY A 20 1.34 -10.24 22.75
CA GLY A 20 1.10 -11.34 21.82
C GLY A 20 -0.16 -12.16 22.17
N GLY A 21 -0.35 -12.49 23.45
CA GLY A 21 -1.53 -13.22 23.93
C GLY A 21 -2.83 -12.42 23.78
N MET A 22 -2.78 -11.10 24.03
CA MET A 22 -3.91 -10.20 23.80
C MET A 22 -4.24 -10.08 22.31
N ALA A 23 -3.23 -9.92 21.45
CA ALA A 23 -3.43 -9.89 20.00
C ALA A 23 -4.04 -11.21 19.48
N TRP A 24 -3.59 -12.35 20.01
CA TRP A 24 -4.14 -13.66 19.68
C TRP A 24 -5.60 -13.82 20.14
N LEU A 25 -5.93 -13.41 21.37
CA LEU A 25 -7.32 -13.45 21.86
C LEU A 25 -8.25 -12.52 21.05
N LEU A 26 -7.75 -11.36 20.63
CA LEU A 26 -8.47 -10.45 19.73
C LEU A 26 -8.65 -11.07 18.34
N SER A 27 -7.64 -11.75 17.79
CA SER A 27 -7.73 -12.40 16.47
C SER A 27 -8.73 -13.55 16.46
N LEU A 28 -8.92 -14.27 17.57
CA LEU A 28 -9.92 -15.33 17.67
C LEU A 28 -11.37 -14.80 17.54
N ARG A 29 -11.60 -13.51 17.83
CA ARG A 29 -12.91 -12.88 17.67
C ARG A 29 -13.03 -12.03 16.40
N ALA A 30 -11.91 -11.61 15.82
CA ALA A 30 -11.89 -10.89 14.55
C ALA A 30 -12.04 -11.87 13.37
N LYS A 31 -13.27 -12.07 12.88
CA LYS A 31 -13.45 -12.67 11.55
C LYS A 31 -12.77 -11.75 10.53
N GLY A 32 -11.80 -12.26 9.78
CA GLY A 32 -11.17 -11.53 8.69
C GLY A 32 -9.83 -10.83 8.96
N PHE A 33 -9.41 -10.69 10.23
CA PHE A 33 -8.19 -9.97 10.62
C PHE A 33 -7.89 -8.69 9.80
N PRO A 34 -8.84 -7.73 9.64
CA PRO A 34 -8.55 -6.48 8.97
C PRO A 34 -7.55 -5.69 9.82
N LEU A 35 -6.30 -5.62 9.34
CA LEU A 35 -5.26 -4.84 9.97
C LEU A 35 -5.52 -3.37 9.69
N LEU A 36 -5.55 -2.51 10.71
CA LEU A 36 -5.40 -1.07 10.47
C LEU A 36 -4.08 -0.86 9.70
N PRO A 37 -4.05 -0.12 8.58
CA PRO A 37 -5.12 0.69 7.97
C PRO A 37 -5.98 -0.01 6.89
N HIS A 38 -5.69 -1.25 6.52
CA HIS A 38 -6.34 -2.09 5.50
C HIS A 38 -7.69 -2.68 5.94
N LEU A 39 -8.62 -1.81 6.35
CA LEU A 39 -9.91 -2.21 6.93
C LEU A 39 -10.79 -3.06 6.00
N SER A 40 -10.63 -2.93 4.68
CA SER A 40 -11.42 -3.69 3.71
C SER A 40 -10.97 -5.15 3.54
N HIS A 41 -9.76 -5.51 3.99
CA HIS A 41 -9.19 -6.86 3.82
C HIS A 41 -9.71 -7.83 4.90
N ASP A 42 -11.02 -7.95 5.06
CA ASP A 42 -11.67 -8.78 6.08
C ASP A 42 -12.37 -10.05 5.54
N ASP A 43 -12.43 -10.20 4.21
CA ASP A 43 -13.19 -11.28 3.57
C ASP A 43 -12.34 -12.22 2.69
N GLY A 44 -11.04 -11.97 2.59
CA GLY A 44 -10.12 -12.75 1.75
C GLY A 44 -10.31 -12.53 0.24
N ARG A 45 -11.03 -11.48 -0.16
CA ARG A 45 -11.35 -11.19 -1.58
C ARG A 45 -10.55 -10.02 -2.15
N LYS A 46 -9.56 -9.54 -1.39
CA LYS A 46 -8.76 -8.35 -1.68
C LYS A 46 -7.28 -8.66 -1.56
N LEU A 47 -6.49 -8.02 -2.40
CA LEU A 47 -5.04 -8.19 -2.43
C LEU A 47 -4.37 -6.88 -2.85
N ASP A 48 -3.25 -6.56 -2.19
CA ASP A 48 -2.40 -5.43 -2.56
C ASP A 48 -1.14 -5.94 -3.24
N ILE A 49 -0.87 -5.44 -4.46
CA ILE A 49 0.28 -5.80 -5.28
C ILE A 49 1.23 -4.62 -5.30
N ALA A 50 2.45 -4.79 -4.77
CA ALA A 50 3.46 -3.75 -4.77
C ALA A 50 3.82 -3.30 -6.19
N LEU A 51 4.12 -2.00 -6.34
CA LEU A 51 4.56 -1.44 -7.62
C LEU A 51 6.01 -1.82 -7.96
N TRP A 52 6.27 -1.95 -9.26
CA TRP A 52 7.61 -2.24 -9.80
C TRP A 52 8.45 -0.97 -9.90
N ASN A 53 9.77 -1.10 -9.72
CA ASN A 53 10.68 0.04 -9.71
C ASN A 53 11.90 -0.18 -10.61
N VAL A 54 12.38 0.91 -11.18
CA VAL A 54 13.65 1.02 -11.91
C VAL A 54 14.64 1.85 -11.09
N ASP A 55 15.93 1.63 -11.33
CA ASP A 55 16.99 2.52 -10.82
C ASP A 55 17.19 3.74 -11.72
N GLU A 56 18.18 4.58 -11.38
CA GLU A 56 18.53 5.79 -12.13
C GLU A 56 18.99 5.52 -13.57
N SER A 57 19.42 4.29 -13.89
CA SER A 57 19.77 3.87 -15.24
C SER A 57 18.55 3.42 -16.06
N GLY A 58 17.38 3.32 -15.44
CA GLY A 58 16.17 2.76 -16.02
C GLY A 58 16.10 1.22 -15.94
N SER A 59 17.01 0.58 -15.21
CA SER A 59 17.03 -0.89 -15.09
C SER A 59 16.06 -1.37 -14.02
N TYR A 60 15.21 -2.34 -14.37
CA TYR A 60 14.28 -2.97 -13.44
C TYR A 60 15.00 -3.62 -12.24
N GLN A 61 14.50 -3.35 -11.04
CA GLN A 61 15.07 -3.84 -9.78
C GLN A 61 14.15 -4.90 -9.16
N ALA A 62 14.37 -6.17 -9.51
CA ALA A 62 13.55 -7.27 -9.02
C ALA A 62 13.58 -7.39 -7.48
N GLY A 63 12.39 -7.45 -6.86
CA GLY A 63 12.24 -7.59 -5.41
C GLY A 63 12.64 -6.35 -4.61
N ARG A 64 13.09 -5.28 -5.26
CA ARG A 64 13.50 -4.05 -4.58
C ARG A 64 12.31 -3.11 -4.47
N HIS A 65 11.97 -2.75 -3.23
CA HIS A 65 10.88 -1.84 -2.92
C HIS A 65 11.42 -0.58 -2.20
N PRO A 66 10.88 0.63 -2.51
CA PRO A 66 11.25 1.87 -1.83
C PRO A 66 11.02 1.84 -0.31
N SER A 67 9.92 1.24 0.14
CA SER A 67 9.65 1.15 1.57
C SER A 67 10.37 -0.03 2.22
N PRO A 68 11.14 0.18 3.31
CA PRO A 68 11.76 -0.91 4.07
C PRO A 68 10.74 -1.75 4.87
N ILE A 69 9.55 -1.21 5.16
CA ILE A 69 8.52 -1.86 5.99
C ILE A 69 7.15 -1.94 5.30
N GLY A 70 7.08 -1.60 4.00
CA GLY A 70 5.83 -1.59 3.24
C GLY A 70 4.95 -0.34 3.40
N TYR A 71 5.43 0.72 4.07
CA TYR A 71 4.71 1.98 4.25
C TYR A 71 5.55 3.23 3.92
N TRP A 72 4.87 4.36 3.66
CA TRP A 72 5.43 5.72 3.57
C TRP A 72 6.35 6.04 2.38
N ALA A 73 6.44 5.14 1.40
CA ALA A 73 7.19 5.39 0.17
C ALA A 73 6.24 5.61 -1.01
N PHE A 74 5.71 6.82 -1.09
CA PHE A 74 4.71 7.23 -2.06
C PHE A 74 5.35 7.53 -3.41
N ASP A 75 4.62 7.30 -4.50
CA ASP A 75 5.00 7.85 -5.80
C ASP A 75 4.52 9.31 -5.93
N PRO A 76 5.38 10.24 -6.38
CA PRO A 76 4.98 11.63 -6.54
C PRO A 76 3.97 11.78 -7.68
N ARG A 77 3.12 12.82 -7.62
CA ARG A 77 2.33 13.21 -8.81
C ARG A 77 3.27 13.68 -9.92
N VAL A 78 2.88 13.46 -11.18
CA VAL A 78 3.54 14.17 -12.31
C VAL A 78 3.30 15.66 -12.12
N ASP A 79 4.28 16.50 -12.47
CA ASP A 79 4.15 17.95 -12.39
C ASP A 79 2.85 18.42 -13.06
N ASN A 80 2.08 19.24 -12.35
CA ASN A 80 0.77 19.76 -12.73
C ASN A 80 -0.40 18.77 -12.79
N ALA A 81 -0.23 17.50 -12.38
CA ALA A 81 -1.37 16.60 -12.25
C ALA A 81 -2.34 17.10 -11.15
N PRO A 82 -3.65 17.19 -11.42
CA PRO A 82 -4.62 17.60 -10.41
C PRO A 82 -4.57 16.69 -9.18
N ASP A 83 -4.59 17.29 -7.99
CA ASP A 83 -4.81 16.54 -6.76
C ASP A 83 -6.32 16.38 -6.55
N PRO A 84 -6.89 15.17 -6.68
CA PRO A 84 -8.32 14.93 -6.55
C PRO A 84 -8.86 15.29 -5.15
N CYS A 85 -7.97 15.42 -4.16
CA CYS A 85 -8.32 15.66 -2.77
C CYS A 85 -7.92 17.03 -2.25
N ARG A 86 -7.44 17.93 -3.12
CA ARG A 86 -6.99 19.28 -2.73
C ARG A 86 -8.01 20.05 -1.88
N GLU A 87 -9.29 19.96 -2.28
CA GLU A 87 -10.39 20.67 -1.63
C GLU A 87 -11.06 19.86 -0.51
N THR A 88 -10.57 18.65 -0.21
CA THR A 88 -11.16 17.81 0.83
C THR A 88 -10.80 18.37 2.20
N ARG A 89 -11.81 18.73 3.00
CA ARG A 89 -11.66 19.19 4.37
C ARG A 89 -11.92 18.07 5.38
N GLY A 90 -11.26 18.13 6.53
CA GLY A 90 -11.45 17.20 7.66
C GLY A 90 -10.26 16.25 7.87
N LEU A 91 -10.45 15.27 8.77
CA LEU A 91 -9.44 14.24 9.04
C LEU A 91 -9.24 13.36 7.80
N SER A 92 -7.98 13.20 7.39
CA SER A 92 -7.58 12.30 6.30
C SER A 92 -6.34 11.50 6.68
N LEU A 93 -6.29 10.26 6.22
CA LEU A 93 -5.11 9.38 6.32
C LEU A 93 -4.18 9.50 5.10
N ARG A 94 -4.41 10.50 4.24
CA ARG A 94 -3.64 10.76 3.02
C ARG A 94 -2.43 11.63 3.31
N TRP A 95 -1.42 11.05 3.95
CA TRP A 95 -0.17 11.76 4.20
C TRP A 95 0.60 12.02 2.91
N ASP A 96 1.17 13.21 2.77
CA ASP A 96 2.02 13.51 1.60
C ASP A 96 3.48 13.12 1.83
N MET A 97 3.97 13.28 3.07
CA MET A 97 5.35 12.97 3.51
C MET A 97 6.42 13.29 2.45
N ALA A 98 6.27 14.39 1.71
CA ALA A 98 7.15 14.74 0.60
C ALA A 98 8.61 14.84 1.04
N TRP A 99 8.83 15.35 2.25
CA TRP A 99 10.16 15.45 2.88
C TRP A 99 10.82 14.09 3.14
N LEU A 100 10.05 13.01 3.28
CA LEU A 100 10.56 11.66 3.56
C LEU A 100 10.96 10.93 2.28
N GLN A 101 10.33 11.25 1.14
CA GLN A 101 10.46 10.51 -0.10
C GLN A 101 11.91 10.35 -0.60
N PRO A 102 12.78 11.39 -0.56
CA PRO A 102 14.18 11.23 -0.96
C PRO A 102 14.94 10.16 -0.16
N TYR A 103 14.59 10.00 1.12
CA TYR A 103 15.29 9.09 2.04
C TYR A 103 14.82 7.64 1.91
N VAL A 104 13.53 7.43 1.64
CA VAL A 104 12.96 6.08 1.48
C VAL A 104 13.19 5.56 0.06
N ARG A 105 12.99 6.38 -0.98
CA ARG A 105 13.07 5.91 -2.37
C ARG A 105 14.49 5.63 -2.86
N LYS A 106 15.50 6.36 -2.36
CA LYS A 106 16.93 6.10 -2.65
C LYS A 106 17.23 5.89 -4.16
N GLY A 107 16.72 6.79 -5.00
CA GLY A 107 16.92 6.75 -6.46
C GLY A 107 16.02 5.77 -7.22
N LEU A 108 15.10 5.07 -6.55
CA LEU A 108 14.11 4.22 -7.22
C LEU A 108 12.94 5.05 -7.76
N ALA A 109 12.65 4.87 -9.03
CA ALA A 109 11.48 5.41 -9.71
C ALA A 109 10.52 4.28 -10.10
N LEU A 110 9.23 4.59 -10.26
CA LEU A 110 8.24 3.66 -10.76
C LEU A 110 8.61 3.14 -12.15
N ASP A 111 8.43 1.84 -12.39
CA ASP A 111 8.60 1.20 -13.70
C ASP A 111 7.30 1.36 -14.52
N PRO A 112 7.27 2.26 -15.54
CA PRO A 112 6.05 2.53 -16.29
C PRO A 112 5.66 1.37 -17.22
N GLU A 113 6.63 0.59 -17.70
CA GLU A 113 6.39 -0.50 -18.64
C GLU A 113 5.65 -1.65 -17.94
N ARG A 114 6.18 -2.09 -16.79
CA ARG A 114 5.59 -3.17 -16.01
C ARG A 114 4.26 -2.78 -15.39
N LEU A 115 4.16 -1.56 -14.86
CA LEU A 115 2.90 -1.02 -14.35
C LEU A 115 1.83 -1.02 -15.45
N GLY A 116 2.17 -0.49 -16.63
CA GLY A 116 1.24 -0.45 -17.75
C GLY A 116 0.83 -1.85 -18.20
N ALA A 117 1.76 -2.80 -18.23
CA ALA A 117 1.46 -4.20 -18.57
C ALA A 117 0.50 -4.84 -17.55
N ALA A 118 0.76 -4.67 -16.26
CA ALA A 118 -0.08 -5.19 -15.19
C ALA A 118 -1.50 -4.61 -15.22
N LEU A 119 -1.63 -3.27 -15.33
CA LEU A 119 -2.93 -2.62 -15.42
C LEU A 119 -3.69 -3.00 -16.69
N ARG A 120 -3.01 -3.15 -17.83
CA ARG A 120 -3.66 -3.65 -19.07
C ARG A 120 -4.19 -5.06 -18.89
N TRP A 121 -3.42 -5.95 -18.28
CA TRP A 121 -3.86 -7.31 -18.01
C TRP A 121 -5.05 -7.34 -17.03
N LEU A 122 -4.94 -6.62 -15.91
CA LEU A 122 -6.00 -6.53 -14.90
C LEU A 122 -7.31 -5.98 -15.47
N THR A 123 -7.24 -5.03 -16.40
CA THR A 123 -8.44 -4.42 -16.99
C THR A 123 -9.06 -5.22 -18.13
N ARG A 124 -8.28 -6.05 -18.83
CA ARG A 124 -8.75 -6.83 -19.98
C ARG A 124 -9.13 -8.25 -19.59
N GLU A 125 -8.21 -8.96 -18.94
CA GLU A 125 -8.35 -10.38 -18.60
C GLU A 125 -8.92 -10.56 -17.19
N GLY A 126 -8.59 -9.64 -16.27
CA GLY A 126 -9.01 -9.71 -14.88
C GLY A 126 -10.52 -9.90 -14.67
N PRO A 127 -11.42 -9.17 -15.38
CA PRO A 127 -12.86 -9.33 -15.19
C PRO A 127 -13.38 -10.74 -15.52
N GLU A 128 -12.80 -11.41 -16.51
CA GLU A 128 -13.14 -12.80 -16.84
C GLU A 128 -12.74 -13.77 -15.72
N ALA A 129 -11.66 -13.44 -14.98
CA ALA A 129 -11.23 -14.14 -13.78
C ALA A 129 -11.96 -13.71 -12.49
N GLY A 130 -13.02 -12.89 -12.60
CA GLY A 130 -13.83 -12.44 -11.47
C GLY A 130 -13.31 -11.20 -10.76
N LEU A 131 -12.40 -10.43 -11.35
CA LEU A 131 -11.97 -9.14 -10.81
C LEU A 131 -13.08 -8.09 -10.92
N GLY A 132 -13.41 -7.42 -9.81
CA GLY A 132 -14.45 -6.39 -9.75
C GLY A 132 -13.92 -4.96 -9.69
N LYS A 133 -12.85 -4.71 -8.93
CA LYS A 133 -12.28 -3.37 -8.75
C LYS A 133 -10.77 -3.40 -8.71
N VAL A 134 -10.16 -2.34 -9.21
CA VAL A 134 -8.75 -2.02 -9.08
C VAL A 134 -8.64 -0.59 -8.54
N PHE A 135 -7.97 -0.39 -7.40
CA PHE A 135 -7.64 0.96 -6.91
C PHE A 135 -6.17 1.27 -7.14
N VAL A 136 -5.96 2.43 -7.76
CA VAL A 136 -4.69 3.13 -7.88
C VAL A 136 -4.97 4.64 -7.79
N GLU A 137 -3.98 5.44 -7.42
CA GLU A 137 -4.14 6.88 -7.47
C GLU A 137 -4.36 7.39 -8.91
N PRO A 138 -5.14 8.46 -9.12
CA PRO A 138 -5.47 8.93 -10.47
C PRO A 138 -4.25 9.28 -11.32
N HIS A 139 -3.18 9.80 -10.71
CA HIS A 139 -1.94 10.11 -11.42
C HIS A 139 -1.20 8.84 -11.89
N ILE A 140 -1.34 7.70 -11.19
CA ILE A 140 -0.77 6.41 -11.59
C ILE A 140 -1.50 5.87 -12.82
N ALA A 141 -2.84 5.94 -12.81
CA ALA A 141 -3.66 5.55 -13.96
C ALA A 141 -3.38 6.44 -15.18
N GLN A 142 -3.25 7.75 -14.98
CA GLN A 142 -2.96 8.72 -16.05
C GLN A 142 -1.62 8.44 -16.74
N ARG A 143 -0.56 8.15 -15.97
CA ARG A 143 0.77 7.78 -16.52
C ARG A 143 0.73 6.57 -17.44
N SER A 144 -0.18 5.63 -17.18
CA SER A 144 -0.27 4.37 -17.93
C SER A 144 -1.18 4.46 -19.15
N ALA A 145 -1.86 5.61 -19.37
CA ALA A 145 -2.82 5.83 -20.45
C ALA A 145 -3.92 4.76 -20.55
N ILE A 146 -4.37 4.23 -19.40
CA ILE A 146 -5.41 3.20 -19.33
C ILE A 146 -6.70 3.83 -18.80
N SER A 147 -7.79 3.60 -19.53
CA SER A 147 -9.15 3.94 -19.11
C SER A 147 -9.98 2.66 -19.02
N SER A 148 -10.55 2.40 -17.84
CA SER A 148 -11.42 1.24 -17.59
C SER A 148 -12.35 1.55 -16.43
N THR A 149 -13.58 1.04 -16.49
CA THR A 149 -14.57 1.13 -15.39
C THR A 149 -14.20 0.29 -14.16
N VAL A 150 -13.25 -0.64 -14.33
CA VAL A 150 -12.69 -1.47 -13.26
C VAL A 150 -11.68 -0.68 -12.43
N ILE A 151 -10.91 0.23 -13.07
CA ILE A 151 -9.99 1.13 -12.36
C ILE A 151 -10.79 2.25 -11.72
N ARG A 152 -10.62 2.41 -10.41
CA ARG A 152 -11.38 3.37 -9.62
C ARG A 152 -10.45 4.13 -8.68
N PHE A 153 -10.89 5.33 -8.31
CA PHE A 153 -10.29 6.08 -7.23
C PHE A 153 -10.97 5.70 -5.90
N GLN A 154 -10.19 5.35 -4.88
CA GLN A 154 -10.68 4.94 -3.56
C GLN A 154 -11.33 6.09 -2.76
N GLY A 155 -11.11 7.34 -3.18
CA GLY A 155 -11.63 8.53 -2.53
C GLY A 155 -10.69 9.16 -1.50
N CYS A 156 -11.06 10.36 -1.03
CA CYS A 156 -10.17 11.22 -0.23
C CYS A 156 -10.11 10.90 1.27
N ARG A 157 -10.86 9.88 1.72
CA ARG A 157 -10.92 9.44 3.13
C ARG A 157 -10.25 8.08 3.36
N ALA A 158 -9.46 7.62 2.40
CA ALA A 158 -8.66 6.40 2.50
C ALA A 158 -7.18 6.72 2.21
N THR A 159 -6.27 5.87 2.69
CA THR A 159 -4.85 5.94 2.38
C THR A 159 -4.62 5.95 0.86
N ARG A 160 -3.49 6.52 0.43
CA ARG A 160 -3.09 6.59 -0.98
C ARG A 160 -2.76 5.17 -1.51
N HIS A 161 -3.05 4.95 -2.79
CA HIS A 161 -2.69 3.73 -3.54
C HIS A 161 -1.71 4.09 -4.67
N ASP A 162 -0.59 4.72 -4.30
CA ASP A 162 0.50 5.08 -5.21
C ASP A 162 1.83 4.40 -4.87
N ASP A 163 1.80 3.41 -3.98
CA ASP A 163 2.88 2.47 -3.69
C ASP A 163 2.47 1.01 -3.99
N HIS A 164 1.17 0.75 -4.19
CA HIS A 164 0.61 -0.55 -4.54
C HIS A 164 -0.66 -0.42 -5.42
N ILE A 165 -1.03 -1.53 -6.06
CA ILE A 165 -2.31 -1.74 -6.72
C ILE A 165 -3.19 -2.57 -5.79
N HIS A 166 -4.33 -2.03 -5.37
CA HIS A 166 -5.35 -2.82 -4.66
C HIS A 166 -6.28 -3.47 -5.66
N ILE A 167 -6.56 -4.75 -5.49
CA ILE A 167 -7.53 -5.50 -6.30
C ILE A 167 -8.62 -6.12 -5.42
N GLU A 168 -9.84 -6.18 -5.93
CA GLU A 168 -11.00 -6.77 -5.25
C GLU A 168 -11.81 -7.63 -6.23
N LEU A 169 -12.19 -8.84 -5.81
CA LEU A 169 -13.03 -9.74 -6.60
C LEU A 169 -14.50 -9.30 -6.60
N ALA A 170 -15.18 -9.46 -7.74
CA ALA A 170 -16.61 -9.19 -7.91
C ALA A 170 -17.45 -10.13 -7.04
N ASN A 171 -18.34 -9.55 -6.23
CA ASN A 171 -19.22 -10.27 -5.30
C ASN A 171 -20.13 -11.28 -6.00
#